data_AF-A0A8J3R460-F1
#
_entry.id   AF-A0A8J3R460-F1
#
_cell.length_a   1.000
_cell.length_b   1.000
_cell.length_c   1.000
_cell.angle_alpha   90.00
_cell.angle_beta   90.00
_cell.angle_gamma   90.00
#
_symmetry.space_group_name_H-M   'P 1'
#
loop_
_entity.id
_entity.type
_entity.pdbx_description
1 polymer ?
#
loop_
_entity_poly.entity_id
_entity_poly.type
_entity_poly.pdbx_seq_one_letter_code
_entity_poly.pdbx_strand_id
1 'polypeptide(L)'
;MQVLIEESWRGRRWVVETDIANCFSAIPHDKLMQAVEERICDQAVLKLLRVMLRAGVMEHGLIRREVTGSPQGGVISPLLCNVYLHRLDRQWSTREHGVPVRYADDVLVMCKSREQAEAALQRLRDLLAELGLQPKEAKTRIVHLQVGGEGVDFLGFHHRLVRSRPRDGRRPFTFLARWPADKAMQHARDTVRALTVHGRRSLPVAHVVQEINLFLRGWAGYFRYGHSAERLSKIRRYIQTRIVQFISRRHRRSRAFGWWVLHAADPPEFGLISLYGIVVQPRAGKPWRDKPNAGGQRRR
;
A
#
# COMPACT_ATOMS: atom_id res chain seq x y z
N MET A 1 -5.85 4.81 5.68
CA MET A 1 -6.90 4.27 4.76
C MET A 1 -8.34 4.50 5.23
N GLN A 2 -8.70 4.35 6.52
CA GLN A 2 -10.08 4.64 6.97
C GLN A 2 -10.49 6.10 6.71
N VAL A 3 -9.54 7.04 6.87
CA VAL A 3 -9.73 8.47 6.56
C VAL A 3 -10.29 8.68 5.14
N LEU A 4 -9.82 7.93 4.14
CA LEU A 4 -10.31 8.06 2.76
C LEU A 4 -11.82 7.77 2.65
N ILE A 5 -12.26 6.75 3.38
CA ILE A 5 -13.68 6.37 3.42
C ILE A 5 -14.47 7.47 4.13
N GLU A 6 -14.03 7.91 5.31
CA GLU A 6 -14.70 8.95 6.10
C GLU A 6 -14.82 10.28 5.35
N GLU A 7 -13.75 10.73 4.71
CA GLU A 7 -13.75 11.98 3.96
C GLU A 7 -14.58 11.89 2.67
N SER A 8 -14.63 10.72 2.03
CA SER A 8 -15.56 10.45 0.93
C SER A 8 -17.02 10.56 1.38
N TRP A 9 -17.37 10.03 2.55
CA TRP A 9 -18.70 10.18 3.16
C TRP A 9 -19.04 11.64 3.50
N ARG A 10 -18.03 12.46 3.83
CA ARG A 10 -18.17 13.91 4.03
C ARG A 10 -18.24 14.71 2.71
N GLY A 11 -18.35 14.03 1.57
CA GLY A 11 -18.55 14.66 0.26
C GLY A 11 -17.26 15.10 -0.44
N ARG A 12 -16.07 14.76 0.07
CA ARG A 12 -14.81 15.02 -0.64
C ARG A 12 -14.61 13.96 -1.71
N ARG A 13 -14.82 14.33 -2.98
CA ARG A 13 -14.78 13.40 -4.12
C ARG A 13 -13.70 13.73 -5.14
N TRP A 14 -13.06 14.89 -5.02
CA TRP A 14 -11.88 15.21 -5.83
C TRP A 14 -10.64 14.75 -5.08
N VAL A 15 -9.74 14.06 -5.76
CA VAL A 15 -8.55 13.47 -5.16
C VAL A 15 -7.33 13.87 -5.95
N VAL A 16 -6.37 14.51 -5.29
CA VAL A 16 -5.02 14.68 -5.82
C VAL A 16 -4.22 13.44 -5.44
N GLU A 17 -3.74 12.69 -6.42
CA GLU A 17 -2.85 11.55 -6.25
C GLU A 17 -1.46 11.96 -6.70
N THR A 18 -0.46 11.82 -5.83
CA THR A 18 0.92 12.18 -6.13
C THR A 18 1.88 11.43 -5.22
N ASP A 19 3.11 11.24 -5.70
CA ASP A 19 4.21 10.71 -4.90
C ASP A 19 5.32 11.76 -4.85
N ILE A 20 6.12 11.75 -3.79
CA ILE A 20 7.32 12.60 -3.71
C ILE A 20 8.46 11.93 -4.49
N ALA A 21 9.01 12.63 -5.47
CA ALA A 21 10.10 12.11 -6.29
C ALA A 21 11.37 11.94 -5.44
N ASN A 22 11.91 10.71 -5.42
CA ASN A 22 13.18 10.38 -4.78
C ASN A 22 13.30 10.89 -3.33
N CYS A 23 12.24 10.84 -2.49
CA CYS A 23 12.22 11.48 -1.14
C CYS A 23 13.56 11.31 -0.42
N PHE A 24 14.02 10.07 -0.26
CA PHE A 24 15.22 9.79 0.53
C PHE A 24 16.50 10.34 -0.06
N SER A 25 16.65 10.32 -1.39
CA SER A 25 17.87 10.77 -2.08
C SER A 25 17.90 12.29 -2.30
N ALA A 26 16.72 12.91 -2.36
CA ALA A 26 16.57 14.35 -2.63
C ALA A 26 16.64 15.22 -1.36
N ILE A 27 16.49 14.65 -0.16
CA ILE A 27 16.52 15.42 1.10
C ILE A 27 17.91 16.05 1.31
N PRO A 28 18.01 17.39 1.47
CA PRO A 28 19.26 18.05 1.83
C PRO A 28 19.65 17.71 3.27
N HIS A 29 20.88 17.23 3.49
CA HIS A 29 21.35 16.79 4.82
C HIS A 29 21.28 17.91 5.86
N ASP A 30 21.66 19.12 5.50
CA ASP A 30 21.67 20.25 6.43
C ASP A 30 20.26 20.60 6.89
N LYS A 31 19.29 20.65 5.96
CA LYS A 31 17.88 20.91 6.29
C LYS A 31 17.27 19.77 7.13
N LEU A 32 17.66 18.53 6.86
CA LEU A 32 17.25 17.37 7.66
C LEU A 32 17.80 17.45 9.09
N MET A 33 19.09 17.76 9.24
CA MET A 33 19.71 17.90 10.56
C MET A 33 19.06 19.03 11.36
N GLN A 34 18.77 20.17 10.73
CA GLN A 34 18.00 21.25 11.37
C GLN A 34 16.63 20.76 11.86
N ALA A 35 15.93 19.94 11.07
CA ALA A 35 14.62 19.40 11.46
C ALA A 35 14.71 18.44 12.66
N VAL A 36 15.80 17.68 12.77
CA VAL A 36 16.06 16.80 13.92
C VAL A 36 16.42 17.62 15.16
N GLU A 37 17.25 18.65 14.99
CA GLU A 37 17.72 19.56 16.05
C GLU A 37 16.59 20.38 16.68
N GLU A 38 15.47 20.60 15.97
CA GLU A 38 14.25 21.20 16.55
C GLU A 38 13.70 20.39 17.74
N ARG A 39 13.99 19.09 17.83
CA ARG A 39 13.46 18.21 18.89
C ARG A 39 14.51 17.47 19.70
N ILE A 40 15.71 17.30 19.17
CA ILE A 40 16.79 16.54 19.82
C ILE A 40 17.98 17.47 20.09
N CYS A 41 18.37 17.57 21.36
CA CYS A 41 19.53 18.36 21.79
C CYS A 41 20.81 17.53 22.04
N ASP A 42 20.69 16.19 22.08
CA ASP A 42 21.81 15.28 22.36
C ASP A 42 22.87 15.32 21.26
N GLN A 43 24.04 15.88 21.60
CA GLN A 43 25.14 16.08 20.67
C GLN A 43 25.78 14.76 20.21
N ALA A 44 25.77 13.70 21.01
CA ALA A 44 26.32 12.41 20.62
C ALA A 44 25.45 11.76 19.53
N VAL A 45 24.13 11.80 19.72
CA VAL A 45 23.17 11.29 18.72
C VAL A 45 23.25 12.11 17.43
N LEU A 46 23.27 13.44 17.53
CA LEU A 46 23.37 14.32 16.35
C LEU A 46 24.67 14.09 15.57
N LYS A 47 25.80 13.90 16.26
CA LYS A 47 27.08 13.55 15.61
C LYS A 47 26.99 12.21 14.90
N LEU A 48 26.41 11.18 15.54
CA LEU A 48 26.23 9.87 14.93
C LEU A 48 25.37 9.96 13.67
N LEU A 49 24.24 10.66 13.73
CA LEU A 49 23.36 10.87 12.57
C LEU A 49 24.08 11.56 11.41
N ARG A 50 24.89 12.60 11.69
CA ARG A 50 25.71 13.27 10.65
C ARG A 50 26.72 12.33 10.02
N VAL A 51 27.36 11.46 10.80
CA VAL A 51 28.30 10.44 10.28
C VAL A 51 27.54 9.43 9.41
N MET A 52 26.38 8.96 9.85
CA MET A 52 25.55 8.02 9.08
C MET A 52 25.06 8.61 7.76
N LEU A 53 24.66 9.88 7.74
CA LEU A 53 24.21 10.57 6.52
C LEU A 53 25.37 10.81 5.54
N ARG A 54 26.58 11.07 6.05
CA ARG A 54 27.80 11.29 5.24
C ARG A 54 28.50 10.00 4.82
N ALA A 55 28.15 8.86 5.41
CA ALA A 55 28.66 7.56 5.02
C ALA A 55 28.15 7.26 3.60
N GLY A 56 28.98 7.56 2.60
CA GLY A 56 28.65 7.42 1.19
C GLY A 56 28.26 5.98 0.84
N VAL A 57 27.45 5.84 -0.21
CA VAL A 57 27.13 4.54 -0.81
C VAL A 57 28.34 4.12 -1.65
N MET A 58 28.91 2.96 -1.35
CA MET A 58 29.95 2.36 -2.18
C MET A 58 29.29 1.71 -3.39
N GLU A 59 29.38 2.35 -4.55
CA GLU A 59 28.94 1.79 -5.84
C GLU A 59 30.18 1.47 -6.69
N HIS A 60 30.30 0.21 -7.13
CA HIS A 60 31.32 -0.23 -8.09
C HIS A 60 32.78 0.09 -7.71
N GLY A 61 33.12 0.02 -6.41
CA GLY A 61 34.49 0.25 -5.93
C GLY A 61 34.92 1.72 -5.81
N LEU A 62 34.03 2.66 -6.11
CA LEU A 62 34.24 4.10 -5.89
C LEU A 62 33.35 4.58 -4.74
N ILE A 63 33.95 5.25 -3.76
CA ILE A 63 33.20 5.91 -2.69
C ILE A 63 32.60 7.19 -3.27
N ARG A 64 31.30 7.17 -3.60
CA ARG A 64 30.56 8.39 -3.90
C ARG A 64 30.04 8.98 -2.59
N ARG A 65 30.53 10.17 -2.25
CA ARG A 65 29.96 11.00 -1.20
C ARG A 65 28.79 11.76 -1.82
N GLU A 66 27.57 11.27 -1.65
CA GLU A 66 26.39 11.99 -2.12
C GLU A 66 26.22 13.29 -1.30
N VAL A 67 26.01 14.41 -2.00
CA VAL A 67 25.80 15.75 -1.41
C VAL A 67 24.37 15.88 -0.85
N THR A 68 23.48 14.96 -1.23
CA THR A 68 22.08 14.89 -0.81
C THR A 68 21.67 13.45 -0.57
N GLY A 69 20.77 13.23 0.38
CA GLY A 69 20.12 11.93 0.58
C GLY A 69 20.73 10.99 1.63
N SER A 70 19.89 10.24 2.35
CA SER A 70 20.37 9.24 3.32
C SER A 70 20.77 7.95 2.59
N PRO A 71 21.82 7.20 3.03
CA PRO A 71 22.18 5.93 2.41
C PRO A 71 20.95 5.02 2.26
N GLN A 72 20.63 4.69 1.01
CA GLN A 72 19.49 3.82 0.69
C GLN A 72 19.76 2.43 1.27
N GLY A 73 18.93 2.01 2.23
CA GLY A 73 19.10 0.75 2.97
C GLY A 73 19.42 0.91 4.46
N GLY A 74 19.68 2.13 4.94
CA GLY A 74 19.74 2.40 6.38
C GLY A 74 18.36 2.23 7.04
N VAL A 75 18.27 1.40 8.10
CA VAL A 75 17.02 1.15 8.85
C VAL A 75 16.35 2.44 9.33
N ILE A 76 17.13 3.51 9.54
CA ILE A 76 16.67 4.81 10.01
C ILE A 76 16.15 5.74 8.90
N SER A 77 16.46 5.48 7.63
CA SER A 77 16.10 6.37 6.52
C SER A 77 14.59 6.66 6.47
N PRO A 78 13.67 5.66 6.55
CA PRO A 78 12.22 5.88 6.59
C PRO A 78 11.74 6.79 7.73
N LEU A 79 12.41 6.73 8.89
CA LEU A 79 12.10 7.59 10.02
C LEU A 79 12.51 9.04 9.71
N LEU A 80 13.70 9.24 9.14
CA LEU A 80 14.22 10.57 8.80
C LEU A 80 13.40 11.28 7.71
N CYS A 81 12.97 10.61 6.63
CA CYS A 81 12.05 11.23 5.64
C CYS A 81 10.74 11.65 6.33
N ASN A 82 10.20 10.86 7.27
CA ASN A 82 9.00 11.26 8.01
C ASN A 82 9.20 12.45 8.95
N VAL A 83 10.35 12.54 9.64
CA VAL A 83 10.70 13.71 10.47
C VAL A 83 10.77 14.96 9.60
N TYR A 84 11.42 14.86 8.43
CA TYR A 84 11.55 15.98 7.51
C TYR A 84 10.21 16.43 6.91
N LEU A 85 9.42 15.48 6.42
CA LEU A 85 8.10 15.73 5.83
C LEU A 85 7.06 16.18 6.86
N HIS A 86 7.33 16.06 8.16
CA HIS A 86 6.46 16.63 9.18
C HIS A 86 6.34 18.16 9.06
N ARG A 87 7.36 18.85 8.53
CA ARG A 87 7.29 20.30 8.23
C ARG A 87 6.19 20.62 7.21
N LEU A 88 6.03 19.77 6.19
CA LEU A 88 4.94 19.88 5.22
C LEU A 88 3.59 19.69 5.90
N ASP A 89 3.45 18.65 6.73
CA ASP A 89 2.19 18.38 7.45
C ASP A 89 1.77 19.56 8.37
N ARG A 90 2.73 20.24 8.99
CA ARG A 90 2.48 21.40 9.88
C ARG A 90 2.00 22.64 9.14
N GLN A 91 2.44 22.85 7.91
CA GLN A 91 2.07 24.01 7.10
C GLN A 91 0.80 23.81 6.29
N TRP A 92 0.23 22.60 6.31
CA TRP A 92 -0.93 22.25 5.51
C TRP A 92 -2.26 22.72 6.13
N SER A 93 -2.96 23.63 5.44
CA SER A 93 -4.32 24.03 5.82
C SER A 93 -5.36 23.06 5.26
N THR A 94 -5.97 22.26 6.14
CA THR A 94 -7.04 21.32 5.73
C THR A 94 -8.34 21.98 5.31
N ARG A 95 -8.55 23.23 5.73
CA ARG A 95 -9.74 24.02 5.35
C ARG A 95 -9.62 24.53 3.92
N GLU A 96 -8.45 25.06 3.57
CA GLU A 96 -8.19 25.63 2.24
C GLU A 96 -7.86 24.55 1.21
N HIS A 97 -6.97 23.61 1.54
CA HIS A 97 -6.39 22.68 0.57
C HIS A 97 -6.89 21.24 0.70
N GLY A 98 -7.93 21.00 1.49
CA GLY A 98 -8.48 19.65 1.67
C GLY A 98 -7.65 18.76 2.60
N VAL A 99 -8.05 17.49 2.73
CA VAL A 99 -7.51 16.58 3.75
C VAL A 99 -6.38 15.74 3.17
N PRO A 100 -5.12 15.91 3.62
CA PRO A 100 -4.01 15.09 3.17
C PRO A 100 -4.02 13.74 3.91
N VAL A 101 -3.69 12.69 3.18
CA VAL A 101 -3.47 11.33 3.65
C VAL A 101 -2.11 10.91 3.10
N ARG A 102 -1.09 11.05 3.91
CA ARG A 102 0.30 10.71 3.56
C ARG A 102 0.70 9.37 4.17
N TYR A 103 1.45 8.59 3.43
CA TYR A 103 2.16 7.42 3.91
C TYR A 103 3.56 7.41 3.32
N ALA A 104 4.56 7.75 4.14
CA ALA A 104 5.91 8.05 3.65
C ALA A 104 5.88 9.11 2.54
N ASP A 105 6.23 8.71 1.32
CA ASP A 105 6.30 9.50 0.08
C ASP A 105 5.01 9.49 -0.75
N ASP A 106 4.12 8.51 -0.55
CA ASP A 106 2.81 8.47 -1.20
C ASP A 106 1.87 9.50 -0.54
N VAL A 107 1.30 10.41 -1.33
CA VAL A 107 0.41 11.49 -0.86
C VAL A 107 -0.91 11.45 -1.61
N LEU A 108 -2.01 11.38 -0.87
CA LEU A 108 -3.35 11.66 -1.38
C LEU A 108 -3.93 12.89 -0.72
N VAL A 109 -4.60 13.77 -1.47
CA VAL A 109 -5.36 14.89 -0.91
C VAL A 109 -6.81 14.82 -1.34
N MET A 110 -7.73 14.72 -0.38
CA MET A 110 -9.17 14.70 -0.65
C MET A 110 -9.79 16.09 -0.55
N CYS A 111 -10.46 16.52 -1.61
CA CYS A 111 -11.01 17.85 -1.83
C CYS A 111 -12.51 17.79 -2.16
N LYS A 112 -13.23 18.88 -1.89
CA LYS A 112 -14.67 19.00 -2.18
C LYS A 112 -14.95 19.41 -3.63
N SER A 113 -14.09 20.22 -4.23
CA SER A 113 -14.22 20.71 -5.60
C SER A 113 -12.92 20.51 -6.38
N ARG A 114 -13.00 20.72 -7.69
CA ARG A 114 -11.85 20.62 -8.59
C ARG A 114 -10.87 21.76 -8.34
N GLU A 115 -11.39 22.98 -8.16
CA GLU A 115 -10.62 24.20 -7.91
C GLU A 115 -9.82 24.04 -6.60
N GLN A 116 -10.44 23.46 -5.57
CA GLN A 116 -9.73 23.12 -4.34
C GLN A 116 -8.61 22.09 -4.57
N ALA A 117 -8.83 21.10 -5.43
CA ALA A 117 -7.80 20.11 -5.76
C ALA A 117 -6.62 20.71 -6.53
N GLU A 118 -6.90 21.62 -7.47
CA GLU A 118 -5.87 22.36 -8.22
C GLU A 118 -5.07 23.28 -7.29
N ALA A 119 -5.75 24.02 -6.41
CA ALA A 119 -5.10 24.84 -5.38
C ALA A 119 -4.28 24.01 -4.39
N ALA A 120 -4.77 22.83 -4.01
CA ALA A 120 -4.03 21.90 -3.14
C ALA A 120 -2.78 21.37 -3.82
N LEU A 121 -2.86 20.99 -5.09
CA LEU A 121 -1.70 20.53 -5.85
C LEU A 121 -0.64 21.64 -5.98
N GLN A 122 -1.06 22.87 -6.26
CA GLN A 122 -0.13 24.00 -6.32
C GLN A 122 0.53 24.26 -4.96
N ARG A 123 -0.25 24.31 -3.88
CA ARG A 123 0.31 24.48 -2.53
C ARG A 123 1.29 23.36 -2.17
N LEU A 124 0.99 22.13 -2.56
CA LEU A 124 1.88 21.00 -2.35
C LEU A 124 3.21 21.17 -3.11
N ARG A 125 3.16 21.64 -4.36
CA ARG A 125 4.37 21.95 -5.14
C ARG A 125 5.22 23.01 -4.44
N ASP A 126 4.60 24.09 -3.97
CA ASP A 126 5.30 25.19 -3.32
C ASP A 126 5.99 24.72 -2.02
N LEU A 127 5.26 23.99 -1.17
CA LEU A 127 5.78 23.44 0.08
C LEU A 127 6.90 22.42 -0.16
N LEU A 128 6.77 21.57 -1.18
CA LEU A 128 7.84 20.63 -1.54
C LEU A 128 9.07 21.39 -2.06
N ALA A 129 8.89 22.42 -2.89
CA ALA A 129 9.99 23.23 -3.41
C ALA A 129 10.78 23.94 -2.29
N GLU A 130 10.09 24.50 -1.28
CA GLU A 130 10.73 25.07 -0.08
C GLU A 130 11.61 24.03 0.66
N LEU A 131 11.16 22.78 0.67
CA LEU A 131 11.89 21.64 1.24
C LEU A 131 12.98 21.08 0.31
N GLY A 132 13.13 21.60 -0.92
CA GLY A 132 14.06 21.07 -1.93
C GLY A 132 13.60 19.75 -2.56
N LEU A 133 12.30 19.47 -2.49
CA LEU A 133 11.66 18.27 -3.01
C LEU A 133 10.72 18.63 -4.17
N GLN A 134 10.34 17.63 -4.95
CA GLN A 134 9.41 17.80 -6.06
C GLN A 134 8.41 16.64 -6.10
N PRO A 135 7.16 16.89 -6.51
CA PRO A 135 6.23 15.80 -6.78
C PRO A 135 6.66 15.04 -8.04
N LYS A 136 6.31 13.77 -8.09
CA LYS A 136 6.58 12.90 -9.23
C LYS A 136 5.51 13.14 -10.30
N GLU A 137 5.76 14.11 -11.18
CA GLU A 137 4.80 14.57 -12.20
C GLU A 137 4.19 13.42 -13.02
N ALA A 138 4.96 12.39 -13.36
CA ALA A 138 4.45 11.21 -14.09
C ALA A 138 3.36 10.40 -13.34
N LYS A 139 3.24 10.56 -12.02
CA LYS A 139 2.21 9.94 -11.18
C LYS A 139 1.19 10.95 -10.64
N THR A 140 1.48 12.25 -10.74
CA THR A 140 0.62 13.31 -10.25
C THR A 140 -0.63 13.44 -11.12
N ARG A 141 -1.81 13.31 -10.53
CA ARG A 141 -3.09 13.55 -11.22
C ARG A 141 -4.20 13.98 -10.28
N ILE A 142 -5.22 14.63 -10.85
CA ILE A 142 -6.46 14.96 -10.15
C ILE A 142 -7.55 14.03 -10.67
N VAL A 143 -8.19 13.29 -9.77
CA VAL A 143 -9.20 12.27 -10.07
C VAL A 143 -10.52 12.67 -9.41
N HIS A 144 -11.62 12.56 -10.16
CA HIS A 144 -12.97 12.73 -9.61
C HIS A 144 -13.61 11.37 -9.34
N LEU A 145 -13.85 11.07 -8.06
CA LEU A 145 -14.50 9.84 -7.61
C LEU A 145 -16.00 9.87 -7.96
N GLN A 146 -16.33 9.34 -9.14
CA GLN A 146 -17.70 9.15 -9.62
C GLN A 146 -18.15 7.69 -9.46
N VAL A 147 -19.45 7.48 -9.33
CA VAL A 147 -20.00 6.11 -9.21
C VAL A 147 -19.74 5.36 -10.51
N GLY A 148 -18.96 4.28 -10.43
CA GLY A 148 -18.56 3.50 -11.60
C GLY A 148 -17.51 4.16 -12.49
N GLY A 149 -17.02 5.35 -12.12
CA GLY A 149 -15.91 6.03 -12.79
C GLY A 149 -14.56 5.44 -12.43
N GLU A 150 -13.50 6.18 -12.76
CA GLU A 150 -12.14 5.83 -12.34
C GLU A 150 -11.97 5.90 -10.80
N GLY A 151 -10.98 5.18 -10.32
CA GLY A 151 -10.61 5.11 -8.92
C GLY A 151 -9.15 5.50 -8.72
N VAL A 152 -8.71 5.52 -7.47
CA VAL A 152 -7.32 5.84 -7.10
C VAL A 152 -6.64 4.63 -6.47
N ASP A 153 -5.40 4.38 -6.84
CA ASP A 153 -4.57 3.34 -6.23
C ASP A 153 -3.77 3.96 -5.09
N PHE A 154 -3.82 3.36 -3.90
CA PHE A 154 -3.07 3.83 -2.74
C PHE A 154 -2.72 2.68 -1.83
N LEU A 155 -1.43 2.55 -1.48
CA LEU A 155 -0.90 1.47 -0.63
C LEU A 155 -1.27 0.06 -1.11
N GLY A 156 -1.32 -0.12 -2.43
CA GLY A 156 -1.71 -1.37 -3.06
C GLY A 156 -3.22 -1.65 -3.08
N PHE A 157 -4.06 -0.74 -2.60
CA PHE A 157 -5.51 -0.83 -2.68
C PHE A 157 -6.05 0.11 -3.76
N HIS A 158 -6.92 -0.41 -4.61
CA HIS A 158 -7.73 0.39 -5.51
C HIS A 158 -8.98 0.87 -4.78
N HIS A 159 -9.23 2.18 -4.80
CA HIS A 159 -10.37 2.84 -4.18
C HIS A 159 -11.30 3.39 -5.25
N ARG A 160 -12.57 2.98 -5.24
CA ARG A 160 -13.56 3.43 -6.23
C ARG A 160 -14.92 3.65 -5.60
N LEU A 161 -15.61 4.70 -6.04
CA LEU A 161 -16.96 4.96 -5.60
C LEU A 161 -17.92 3.97 -6.29
N VAL A 162 -18.69 3.24 -5.47
CA VAL A 162 -19.63 2.22 -5.94
C VAL A 162 -21.00 2.41 -5.30
N ARG A 163 -22.02 1.90 -5.98
CA ARG A 163 -23.39 1.86 -5.46
C ARG A 163 -23.67 0.48 -4.89
N SER A 164 -24.26 0.44 -3.68
CA SER A 164 -24.67 -0.82 -3.07
C SER A 164 -25.75 -1.49 -3.92
N ARG A 165 -25.77 -2.83 -3.92
CA ARG A 165 -26.86 -3.57 -4.54
C ARG A 165 -28.17 -3.29 -3.77
N PRO A 166 -29.33 -3.20 -4.45
CA PRO A 166 -30.63 -3.17 -3.78
C PRO A 166 -30.79 -4.43 -2.93
N ARG A 167 -31.30 -4.29 -1.71
CA ARG A 167 -31.64 -5.41 -0.84
C ARG A 167 -32.91 -5.05 -0.06
N ASP A 168 -33.92 -5.91 -0.14
CA ASP A 168 -35.21 -5.84 0.58
C ASP A 168 -35.64 -4.44 1.03
N GLY A 169 -36.26 -3.69 0.10
CA GLY A 169 -36.88 -2.39 0.40
C GLY A 169 -35.92 -1.26 0.79
N ARG A 170 -34.61 -1.51 0.93
CA ARG A 170 -33.63 -0.47 1.27
C ARG A 170 -33.13 0.23 0.01
N ARG A 171 -33.14 1.56 0.05
CA ARG A 171 -32.56 2.39 -1.01
C ARG A 171 -31.06 2.10 -1.11
N PRO A 172 -30.52 1.91 -2.33
CA PRO A 172 -29.10 1.70 -2.53
C PRO A 172 -28.32 2.97 -2.15
N PHE A 173 -27.23 2.80 -1.42
CA PHE A 173 -26.36 3.90 -0.99
C PHE A 173 -25.02 3.84 -1.74
N THR A 174 -24.38 5.00 -1.85
CA THR A 174 -23.08 5.15 -2.51
C THR A 174 -21.98 5.17 -1.47
N PHE A 175 -20.90 4.43 -1.69
CA PHE A 175 -19.77 4.36 -0.77
C PHE A 175 -18.44 4.15 -1.50
N LEU A 176 -17.34 4.53 -0.85
CA LEU A 176 -15.99 4.27 -1.36
C LEU A 176 -15.59 2.82 -1.03
N ALA A 177 -15.62 1.96 -2.05
CA ALA A 177 -15.11 0.61 -1.92
C ALA A 177 -13.60 0.58 -2.10
N ARG A 178 -12.96 -0.45 -1.54
CA ARG A 178 -11.54 -0.72 -1.71
C ARG A 178 -11.25 -2.19 -1.84
N TRP A 179 -10.30 -2.56 -2.69
CA TRP A 179 -9.84 -3.95 -2.88
C TRP A 179 -8.39 -3.94 -3.39
N PRO A 180 -7.68 -5.08 -3.47
CA PRO A 180 -6.30 -5.11 -3.96
C PRO A 180 -6.22 -4.57 -5.39
N ALA A 181 -5.32 -3.63 -5.63
CA ALA A 181 -5.07 -3.06 -6.95
C ALA A 181 -4.61 -4.16 -7.93
N ASP A 182 -4.76 -3.92 -9.23
CA ASP A 182 -4.43 -4.93 -10.24
C ASP A 182 -2.94 -5.30 -10.22
N LYS A 183 -2.06 -4.36 -9.88
CA LYS A 183 -0.63 -4.64 -9.63
C LYS A 183 -0.42 -5.61 -8.45
N ALA A 184 -1.14 -5.43 -7.35
CA ALA A 184 -1.05 -6.32 -6.18
C ALA A 184 -1.63 -7.71 -6.48
N MET A 185 -2.69 -7.78 -7.28
CA MET A 185 -3.25 -9.02 -7.79
C MET A 185 -2.27 -9.75 -8.71
N GLN A 186 -1.59 -9.00 -9.59
CA GLN A 186 -0.59 -9.55 -10.50
C GLN A 186 0.62 -10.08 -9.75
N HIS A 187 1.15 -9.34 -8.77
CA HIS A 187 2.20 -9.80 -7.86
C HIS A 187 1.86 -11.13 -7.18
N ALA A 188 0.63 -11.27 -6.67
CA ALA A 188 0.19 -12.54 -6.08
C ALA A 188 0.17 -13.69 -7.09
N ARG A 189 -0.28 -13.42 -8.33
CA ARG A 189 -0.27 -14.43 -9.40
C ARG A 189 1.15 -14.82 -9.80
N ASP A 190 2.06 -13.86 -9.87
CA ASP A 190 3.45 -14.11 -10.26
C ASP A 190 4.22 -14.85 -9.16
N THR A 191 3.97 -14.53 -7.89
CA THR A 191 4.51 -15.29 -6.75
C THR A 191 4.06 -16.75 -6.81
N VAL A 192 2.76 -16.99 -6.95
CA VAL A 192 2.20 -18.36 -7.08
C VAL A 192 2.74 -19.06 -8.33
N ARG A 193 2.92 -18.33 -9.44
CA ARG A 193 3.51 -18.87 -10.66
C ARG A 193 4.95 -19.33 -10.42
N ALA A 194 5.76 -18.52 -9.73
CA ALA A 194 7.14 -18.82 -9.38
C ALA A 194 7.24 -20.06 -8.47
N LEU A 195 6.32 -20.21 -7.52
CA LEU A 195 6.26 -21.39 -6.65
C LEU A 195 5.78 -22.67 -7.38
N THR A 196 5.20 -22.54 -8.58
CA THR A 196 4.63 -23.66 -9.35
C THR A 196 5.33 -23.87 -10.70
N VAL A 197 6.59 -23.42 -10.84
CA VAL A 197 7.40 -23.57 -12.08
C VAL A 197 7.85 -25.01 -12.35
N HIS A 198 8.31 -25.27 -13.57
CA HIS A 198 8.78 -26.59 -14.02
C HIS A 198 9.88 -27.16 -13.11
N GLY A 199 10.90 -26.36 -12.75
CA GLY A 199 12.03 -26.82 -11.94
C GLY A 199 11.66 -27.31 -10.54
N ARG A 200 10.45 -26.98 -10.06
CA ARG A 200 9.95 -27.39 -8.73
C ARG A 200 9.13 -28.67 -8.78
N ARG A 201 8.94 -29.30 -9.96
CA ARG A 201 8.09 -30.48 -10.14
C ARG A 201 8.54 -31.71 -9.38
N SER A 202 9.81 -31.79 -8.98
CA SER A 202 10.36 -32.86 -8.13
C SER A 202 9.94 -32.71 -6.67
N LEU A 203 9.51 -31.53 -6.23
CA LEU A 203 9.06 -31.28 -4.85
C LEU A 203 7.69 -31.90 -4.56
N PRO A 204 7.46 -32.41 -3.33
CA PRO A 204 6.15 -32.83 -2.88
C PRO A 204 5.12 -31.69 -3.02
N VAL A 205 3.89 -32.04 -3.42
CA VAL A 205 2.79 -31.06 -3.59
C VAL A 205 2.51 -30.33 -2.28
N ALA A 206 2.54 -31.04 -1.15
CA ALA A 206 2.36 -30.46 0.17
C ALA A 206 3.39 -29.36 0.49
N HIS A 207 4.66 -29.54 0.09
CA HIS A 207 5.70 -28.53 0.30
C HIS A 207 5.42 -27.25 -0.49
N VAL A 208 5.00 -27.38 -1.75
CA VAL A 208 4.60 -26.23 -2.58
C VAL A 208 3.39 -25.51 -1.97
N VAL A 209 2.41 -26.25 -1.44
CA VAL A 209 1.24 -25.66 -0.78
C VAL A 209 1.62 -24.95 0.53
N GLN A 210 2.57 -25.48 1.30
CA GLN A 210 3.08 -24.81 2.50
C GLN A 210 3.74 -23.47 2.18
N GLU A 211 4.56 -23.38 1.14
CA GLU A 211 5.16 -22.10 0.70
C GLU A 211 4.10 -21.10 0.20
N ILE A 212 3.11 -21.59 -0.56
CA ILE A 212 1.96 -20.76 -0.96
C ILE A 212 1.22 -20.24 0.28
N ASN A 213 1.00 -21.08 1.29
CA ASN A 213 0.35 -20.70 2.53
C ASN A 213 1.14 -19.64 3.30
N LEU A 214 2.47 -19.75 3.38
CA LEU A 214 3.32 -18.73 4.02
C LEU A 214 3.13 -17.36 3.36
N PHE A 215 3.16 -17.31 2.03
CA PHE A 215 2.88 -16.09 1.28
C PHE A 215 1.44 -15.59 1.52
N LEU A 216 0.44 -16.46 1.40
CA LEU A 216 -0.97 -16.09 1.52
C LEU A 216 -1.32 -15.55 2.92
N ARG A 217 -0.69 -16.06 3.99
CA ARG A 217 -0.92 -15.54 5.35
C ARG A 217 -0.61 -14.05 5.44
N GLY A 218 0.54 -13.62 4.90
CA GLY A 218 0.92 -12.21 4.86
C GLY A 218 0.05 -11.41 3.88
N TRP A 219 -0.06 -11.89 2.65
CA TRP A 219 -0.77 -11.17 1.58
C TRP A 219 -2.27 -11.02 1.88
N ALA A 220 -2.97 -12.11 2.21
CA ALA A 220 -4.39 -12.06 2.56
C ALA A 220 -4.61 -11.35 3.91
N GLY A 221 -3.67 -11.47 4.86
CA GLY A 221 -3.70 -10.73 6.12
C GLY A 221 -3.68 -9.21 5.92
N TYR A 222 -2.90 -8.72 4.95
CA TYR A 222 -2.88 -7.30 4.57
C TYR A 222 -4.16 -6.90 3.81
N PHE A 223 -4.55 -7.68 2.80
CA PHE A 223 -5.63 -7.33 1.88
C PHE A 223 -7.05 -7.67 2.34
N ARG A 224 -7.22 -8.35 3.48
CA ARG A 224 -8.55 -8.72 4.03
C ARG A 224 -9.42 -7.51 4.39
N TYR A 225 -8.85 -6.33 4.56
CA TYR A 225 -9.62 -5.17 5.04
C TYR A 225 -10.21 -4.38 3.87
N GLY A 226 -11.53 -4.39 3.70
CA GLY A 226 -12.17 -3.72 2.57
C GLY A 226 -13.31 -4.54 1.96
N HIS A 227 -13.40 -4.45 0.65
CA HIS A 227 -14.36 -5.14 -0.22
C HIS A 227 -13.61 -6.17 -1.10
N SER A 228 -12.65 -6.87 -0.50
CA SER A 228 -11.68 -7.71 -1.22
C SER A 228 -12.20 -9.11 -1.57
N ALA A 229 -13.39 -9.50 -1.12
CA ALA A 229 -13.87 -10.89 -1.18
C ALA A 229 -13.86 -11.48 -2.60
N GLU A 230 -14.31 -10.73 -3.58
CA GLU A 230 -14.29 -11.15 -4.99
C GLU A 230 -12.86 -11.33 -5.51
N ARG A 231 -11.96 -10.40 -5.21
CA ARG A 231 -10.56 -10.43 -5.64
C ARG A 231 -9.81 -11.59 -4.98
N LEU A 232 -10.02 -11.82 -3.68
CA LEU A 232 -9.48 -12.97 -2.96
C LEU A 232 -9.99 -14.30 -3.55
N SER A 233 -11.27 -14.36 -3.94
CA SER A 233 -11.85 -15.54 -4.59
C SER A 233 -11.21 -15.82 -5.96
N LYS A 234 -10.90 -14.76 -6.74
CA LYS A 234 -10.15 -14.88 -8.00
C LYS A 234 -8.74 -15.46 -7.79
N ILE A 235 -8.03 -15.00 -6.74
CA ILE A 235 -6.71 -15.55 -6.39
C ILE A 235 -6.81 -17.01 -5.96
N ARG A 236 -7.77 -17.37 -5.10
CA ARG A 236 -7.99 -18.76 -4.70
C ARG A 236 -8.17 -19.68 -5.91
N ARG A 237 -9.08 -19.32 -6.83
CA ARG A 237 -9.33 -20.09 -8.05
C ARG A 237 -8.08 -20.24 -8.91
N TYR A 238 -7.30 -19.17 -9.02
CA TYR A 238 -6.02 -19.20 -9.74
C TYR A 238 -5.04 -20.19 -9.09
N ILE A 239 -4.90 -20.15 -7.76
CA ILE A 239 -4.01 -21.04 -7.00
C ILE A 239 -4.42 -22.50 -7.18
N GLN A 240 -5.71 -22.82 -7.00
CA GLN A 240 -6.23 -24.17 -7.22
C GLN A 240 -5.93 -24.66 -8.64
N THR A 241 -6.17 -23.83 -9.64
CA THR A 241 -5.85 -24.15 -11.04
C THR A 241 -4.35 -24.42 -11.24
N ARG A 242 -3.47 -23.64 -10.58
CA ARG A 242 -2.02 -23.82 -10.67
C ARG A 242 -1.54 -25.08 -9.98
N ILE A 243 -2.08 -25.42 -8.81
CA ILE A 243 -1.76 -26.66 -8.10
C ILE A 243 -2.23 -27.86 -8.92
N VAL A 244 -3.45 -27.84 -9.46
CA VAL A 244 -3.96 -28.88 -10.36
C VAL A 244 -3.03 -29.07 -11.55
N GLN A 245 -2.64 -27.98 -12.21
CA GLN A 245 -1.68 -28.04 -13.32
C GLN A 245 -0.31 -28.59 -12.90
N PHE A 246 0.15 -28.27 -11.69
CA PHE A 246 1.40 -28.79 -11.14
C PHE A 246 1.32 -30.31 -10.92
N ILE A 247 0.25 -30.79 -10.28
CA ILE A 247 -0.03 -32.22 -10.05
C ILE A 247 -0.12 -32.97 -11.38
N SER A 248 -0.99 -32.51 -12.29
CA SER A 248 -1.19 -33.15 -13.59
C SER A 248 0.11 -33.31 -14.37
N ARG A 249 0.94 -32.26 -14.40
CA ARG A 249 2.23 -32.29 -15.11
C ARG A 249 3.28 -33.15 -14.41
N ARG A 250 3.30 -33.19 -13.08
CA ARG A 250 4.19 -34.06 -12.30
C ARG A 250 3.89 -35.53 -12.56
N HIS A 251 2.61 -35.91 -12.55
CA HIS A 251 2.18 -37.29 -12.75
C HIS A 251 1.96 -37.67 -14.22
N ARG A 252 2.16 -36.74 -15.17
CA ARG A 252 1.85 -36.91 -16.60
C ARG A 252 0.41 -37.41 -16.83
N ARG A 253 -0.54 -36.88 -16.06
CA ARG A 253 -1.97 -37.22 -16.09
C ARG A 253 -2.82 -36.00 -16.48
N SER A 254 -4.12 -36.23 -16.70
CA SER A 254 -5.09 -35.19 -17.05
C SER A 254 -5.31 -34.17 -15.93
N ARG A 255 -5.96 -33.05 -16.25
CA ARG A 255 -6.41 -32.07 -15.24
C ARG A 255 -7.50 -32.61 -14.32
N ALA A 256 -8.33 -33.53 -14.81
CA ALA A 256 -9.33 -34.21 -13.99
C ALA A 256 -8.67 -35.02 -12.86
N PHE A 257 -7.57 -35.73 -13.17
CA PHE A 257 -6.76 -36.38 -12.15
C PHE A 257 -6.20 -35.37 -11.13
N GLY A 258 -5.66 -34.24 -11.59
CA GLY A 258 -5.14 -33.21 -10.68
C GLY A 258 -6.20 -32.62 -9.75
N TRP A 259 -7.42 -32.39 -10.26
CA TRP A 259 -8.56 -31.96 -9.44
C TRP A 259 -8.98 -33.03 -8.43
N TRP A 260 -9.06 -34.29 -8.86
CA TRP A 260 -9.35 -35.41 -7.98
C TRP A 260 -8.33 -35.50 -6.84
N VAL A 261 -7.02 -35.46 -7.15
CA VAL A 261 -5.95 -35.47 -6.14
C VAL A 261 -6.06 -34.27 -5.19
N LEU A 262 -6.33 -33.07 -5.70
CA LEU A 262 -6.47 -31.87 -4.88
C LEU A 262 -7.63 -31.99 -3.86
N HIS A 263 -8.75 -32.59 -4.26
CA HIS A 263 -9.93 -32.75 -3.40
C HIS A 263 -9.87 -34.00 -2.51
N ALA A 264 -9.21 -35.08 -2.96
CA ALA A 264 -9.05 -36.32 -2.21
C ALA A 264 -7.85 -36.30 -1.24
N ALA A 265 -7.00 -35.27 -1.29
CA ALA A 265 -5.89 -35.10 -0.36
C ALA A 265 -6.39 -35.00 1.09
N ASP A 266 -5.60 -35.52 2.02
CA ASP A 266 -5.78 -35.33 3.46
C ASP A 266 -4.55 -34.59 4.03
N PRO A 267 -4.70 -33.36 4.56
CA PRO A 267 -5.93 -32.56 4.59
C PRO A 267 -6.38 -32.10 3.19
N PRO A 268 -7.68 -31.79 3.00
CA PRO A 268 -8.22 -31.29 1.74
C PRO A 268 -7.44 -30.10 1.18
N GLU A 269 -7.29 -30.05 -0.15
CA GLU A 269 -6.47 -29.06 -0.85
C GLU A 269 -5.01 -29.01 -0.33
N PHE A 270 -4.50 -30.10 0.27
CA PHE A 270 -3.20 -30.18 0.96
C PHE A 270 -3.04 -29.13 2.08
N GLY A 271 -4.15 -28.73 2.71
CA GLY A 271 -4.15 -27.73 3.77
C GLY A 271 -3.98 -26.30 3.27
N LEU A 272 -4.34 -26.01 2.01
CA LEU A 272 -4.38 -24.65 1.49
C LEU A 272 -5.31 -23.76 2.35
N ILE A 273 -4.82 -22.60 2.79
CA ILE A 273 -5.62 -21.72 3.65
C ILE A 273 -6.84 -21.15 2.92
N SER A 274 -7.97 -21.10 3.63
CA SER A 274 -9.18 -20.49 3.10
C SER A 274 -9.05 -18.97 3.01
N LEU A 275 -9.36 -18.42 1.84
CA LEU A 275 -9.51 -16.98 1.62
C LEU A 275 -10.97 -16.52 1.72
N TYR A 276 -11.90 -17.43 2.07
CA TYR A 276 -13.31 -17.12 2.23
C TYR A 276 -13.62 -16.59 3.63
N GLY A 277 -14.52 -15.63 3.74
CA GLY A 277 -14.99 -15.12 5.04
C GLY A 277 -13.97 -14.31 5.86
N ILE A 278 -12.72 -14.19 5.41
CA ILE A 278 -11.67 -13.46 6.14
C ILE A 278 -11.79 -11.93 6.05
N VAL A 279 -12.65 -11.45 5.15
CA VAL A 279 -12.77 -10.03 4.80
C VAL A 279 -13.44 -9.25 5.92
N VAL A 280 -12.79 -8.18 6.35
CA VAL A 280 -13.31 -7.23 7.33
C VAL A 280 -13.78 -5.98 6.59
N GLN A 281 -15.09 -5.78 6.54
CA GLN A 281 -15.68 -4.64 5.85
C GLN A 281 -15.50 -3.35 6.67
N PRO A 282 -15.01 -2.26 6.07
CA PRO A 282 -14.90 -0.97 6.73
C PRO A 282 -16.30 -0.41 6.97
N ARG A 283 -16.52 0.13 8.18
CA ARG A 283 -17.76 0.78 8.58
C ARG A 283 -17.48 2.26 8.80
N ALA A 284 -18.29 3.14 8.21
CA ALA A 284 -18.17 4.58 8.48
C ALA A 284 -18.51 4.86 9.96
N GLY A 285 -17.73 5.73 10.60
CA GLY A 285 -17.94 6.11 12.00
C GLY A 285 -17.65 5.03 13.04
N LYS A 286 -17.13 3.85 12.63
CA LYS A 286 -16.65 2.83 13.56
C LYS A 286 -15.17 2.53 13.30
N PRO A 287 -14.36 2.32 14.35
CA PRO A 287 -12.99 1.88 14.17
C PRO A 287 -12.97 0.53 13.45
N TRP A 288 -12.02 0.37 12.54
CA TRP A 288 -11.86 -0.84 11.74
C TRP A 288 -11.07 -1.95 12.47
N ARG A 289 -10.53 -1.65 13.65
CA ARG A 289 -9.90 -2.58 14.60
C ARG A 289 -10.52 -2.36 15.97
N ASP A 290 -10.81 -3.44 16.69
CA ASP A 290 -11.36 -3.37 18.06
C ASP A 290 -10.32 -2.88 19.08
N LYS A 291 -9.02 -3.02 18.78
CA LYS A 291 -7.91 -2.46 19.56
C LYS A 291 -7.23 -1.30 18.79
N PRO A 292 -7.16 -0.09 19.35
CA PRO A 292 -6.31 0.97 18.80
C PRO A 292 -4.84 0.53 18.84
N ASN A 293 -4.00 1.09 17.95
CA ASN A 293 -2.55 0.90 18.05
C ASN A 293 -2.07 1.40 19.42
N ALA A 294 -0.99 0.81 19.96
CA ALA A 294 -0.41 1.17 21.26
C ALA A 294 -0.01 2.67 21.39
N GLY A 295 -0.01 3.43 20.29
CA GLY A 295 0.02 4.89 20.31
C GLY A 295 -1.39 5.46 20.20
N GLY A 296 -1.99 5.80 21.34
CA GLY A 296 -3.32 6.42 21.42
C GLY A 296 -3.40 7.70 20.58
N GLN A 297 -4.18 7.67 19.50
CA GLN A 297 -4.57 8.89 18.80
C GLN A 297 -5.72 9.57 19.55
N ARG A 298 -5.39 10.46 20.49
CA ARG A 298 -6.26 11.62 20.74
C ARG A 298 -5.93 12.65 19.66
N ARG A 299 -6.89 12.91 18.76
CA ARG A 299 -6.86 14.10 17.91
C ARG A 299 -6.82 15.33 18.83
N ARG A 300 -5.81 16.18 18.67
CA ARG A 300 -5.91 17.61 18.95
C ARG A 300 -5.80 18.31 17.60
#